data_AF-A0A357I5I0-F1
#
_entry.id   AF-A0A357I5I0-F1
#
_cell.length_a   1.000
_cell.length_b   1.000
_cell.length_c   1.000
_cell.angle_alpha   90.00
_cell.angle_beta   90.00
_cell.angle_gamma   90.00
#
_symmetry.space_group_name_H-M   'P 1'
#
loop_
_entity.id
_entity.type
_entity.pdbx_description
1 polymer ?
#
loop_
_entity_poly.entity_id
_entity_poly.type
_entity_poly.pdbx_seq_one_letter_code
_entity_poly.pdbx_strand_id
1 'polypeptide(L)' 'EVEARVIKIDKDERRIGLSIKAANYSEADLAKERQAFDSVTTGEDLTSLGDLLDEATK' A
#
# COMPACT_ATOMS: atom_id res chain seq x y z
N GLU A 1 -24.54 -1.83 6.90
CA GLU A 1 -23.93 -0.57 6.43
C GLU A 1 -22.42 -0.71 6.55
N VAL A 2 -21.66 -0.28 5.54
CA VAL A 2 -20.19 -0.44 5.52
C VAL A 2 -19.59 0.89 5.07
N GLU A 3 -18.74 1.46 5.92
CA GLU A 3 -17.97 2.67 5.59
C GLU A 3 -16.63 2.28 4.98
N ALA A 4 -16.29 2.91 3.85
CA ALA A 4 -15.04 2.70 3.14
C ALA A 4 -14.53 4.02 2.56
N ARG A 5 -13.21 4.16 2.47
CA ARG A 5 -12.57 5.35 1.88
C ARG A 5 -12.08 5.06 0.46
N VAL A 6 -12.24 6.03 -0.44
CA VAL A 6 -11.77 5.94 -1.83
C VAL A 6 -10.25 6.07 -1.84
N ILE A 7 -9.57 5.03 -2.32
CA ILE A 7 -8.09 4.98 -2.38
C ILE A 7 -7.55 5.24 -3.78
N LYS A 8 -8.32 4.90 -4.83
CA LYS A 8 -7.95 5.02 -6.24
C LYS A 8 -9.19 5.22 -7.11
N ILE A 9 -9.06 6.02 -8.18
CA ILE A 9 -10.09 6.20 -9.20
C ILE A 9 -9.46 5.92 -10.56
N ASP A 10 -10.01 4.93 -11.26
CA ASP A 10 -9.71 4.65 -12.66
C ASP A 10 -10.90 5.11 -13.51
N LYS A 11 -10.70 6.18 -14.29
CA LYS A 11 -11.77 6.80 -15.07
C LYS A 11 -12.03 6.08 -16.40
N ASP A 12 -11.00 5.42 -16.93
CA ASP A 12 -11.07 4.77 -18.24
C ASP A 12 -11.84 3.45 -18.11
N GLU A 13 -11.52 2.67 -17.07
CA GLU A 13 -12.26 1.46 -16.74
C GLU A 13 -13.54 1.74 -15.91
N ARG A 14 -13.74 3.00 -15.48
CA ARG A 14 -14.81 3.42 -14.56
C ARG A 14 -14.83 2.60 -13.26
N ARG A 15 -13.65 2.26 -12.74
CA ARG A 15 -13.49 1.49 -11.49
C ARG A 15 -13.02 2.38 -10.35
N ILE A 16 -13.52 2.09 -9.15
CA ILE A 16 -13.13 2.81 -7.93
C ILE A 16 -12.56 1.79 -6.94
N GLY A 17 -11.34 2.04 -6.48
CA GLY A 17 -10.73 1.28 -5.40
C GLY A 17 -11.24 1.80 -4.05
N LEU A 18 -11.95 0.94 -3.32
CA LEU A 18 -12.47 1.22 -1.98
C LEU A 18 -11.70 0.38 -0.96
N SER A 19 -11.33 0.97 0.17
CA SER A 19 -10.71 0.25 1.27
C SER A 19 -11.41 0.52 2.59
N ILE A 20 -11.88 -0.56 3.22
CA ILE A 20 -12.48 -0.57 4.56
C ILE A 20 -11.40 -0.32 5.60
N LYS A 21 -10.19 -0.89 5.40
CA LYS A 21 -9.05 -0.64 6.27
C LYS A 21 -8.71 0.85 6.29
N ALA A 22 -8.62 1.48 5.12
CA ALA A 22 -8.27 2.90 5.01
C ALA A 22 -9.30 3.88 5.57
N ALA A 23 -10.51 3.43 5.91
CA ALA A 23 -11.51 4.25 6.61
C ALA A 23 -11.17 4.42 8.10
N ASN A 24 -10.45 3.45 8.69
CA ASN A 24 -10.13 3.44 10.12
C ASN A 24 -8.75 4.05 10.45
N TYR A 25 -7.97 4.46 9.44
CA TYR A 25 -6.62 5.01 9.62
C TYR A 25 -6.61 6.53 9.53
N SER A 26 -5.80 7.15 10.38
CA SER A 26 -5.53 8.59 10.32
C SER A 26 -4.83 8.95 9.00
N GLU A 27 -5.04 10.16 8.49
CA GLU A 27 -4.43 10.59 7.22
C GLU A 27 -2.89 10.51 7.22
N ALA A 28 -2.28 10.65 8.40
CA ALA A 28 -0.83 10.56 8.60
C ALA A 28 -0.28 9.15 8.39
N ASP A 29 -1.03 8.11 8.79
CA ASP A 29 -0.58 6.72 8.64
C ASP A 29 -0.76 6.22 7.20
N LEU A 30 -1.80 6.70 6.52
CA LEU A 30 -2.08 6.38 5.12
C LEU A 30 -1.05 6.99 4.15
N ALA A 31 -0.48 8.15 4.48
CA ALA A 31 0.58 8.75 3.69
C ALA A 31 1.86 7.89 3.72
N LYS A 32 2.19 7.32 4.88
CA LYS A 32 3.33 6.40 5.04
C LYS A 32 3.12 5.10 4.26
N GLU A 33 1.92 4.52 4.32
CA GLU A 33 1.62 3.31 3.54
C GLU A 33 1.62 3.56 2.03
N ARG A 34 1.11 4.71 1.56
CA ARG A 34 1.18 5.07 0.13
C ARG A 34 2.63 5.22 -0.35
N GLN A 35 3.50 5.85 0.45
CA GLN A 35 4.92 5.97 0.12
C GLN A 35 5.63 4.61 0.11
N ALA A 36 5.31 3.74 1.07
CA ALA A 36 5.84 2.38 1.08
C ALA A 36 5.35 1.53 -0.10
N PHE A 37 4.11 1.74 -0.56
CA PHE A 37 3.59 1.02 -1.72
C PHE A 37 4.22 1.50 -3.04
N ASP A 38 4.46 2.80 -3.17
CA ASP A 38 5.19 3.37 -4.32
C ASP A 38 6.65 2.88 -4.34
N SER A 39 7.32 2.80 -3.18
CA SER A 39 8.72 2.33 -3.11
C SER A 39 8.84 0.85 -3.46
N VAL A 40 7.87 0.02 -3.06
CA VAL A 40 7.80 -1.41 -3.43
C VAL A 40 7.60 -1.62 -4.92
N THR A 41 6.85 -0.76 -5.63
CA THR A 41 6.71 -0.87 -7.09
C THR A 41 8.00 -0.53 -7.86
N THR A 42 8.93 0.20 -7.25
CA THR A 42 10.25 0.53 -7.82
C THR A 42 11.27 -0.60 -7.76
N GLY A 43 10.89 -1.82 -7.34
CA GLY A 43 11.66 -3.06 -7.53
C GLY A 43 12.97 -3.20 -6.72
N GLU A 44 13.60 -2.10 -6.30
CA GLU A 44 14.86 -2.11 -5.54
C GLU A 44 14.68 -2.55 -4.09
N ASP A 45 13.55 -2.22 -3.44
CA ASP A 45 13.29 -2.59 -2.05
C ASP A 45 12.97 -4.09 -1.86
N LEU A 46 12.45 -4.77 -2.88
CA LEU A 46 12.11 -6.20 -2.78
C LEU A 46 13.34 -7.10 -2.74
N THR A 47 14.45 -6.67 -3.36
CA THR A 47 15.73 -7.39 -3.30
C THR A 47 16.38 -7.22 -1.94
N SER A 48 16.38 -6.00 -1.40
CA SER A 48 16.92 -5.66 -0.07
C SER A 48 16.20 -6.38 1.07
N LEU A 49 14.87 -6.51 0.99
CA LEU A 49 14.09 -7.28 1.97
C LEU A 49 14.33 -8.79 1.88
N GLY A 50 14.64 -9.31 0.68
CA GLY A 50 15.01 -10.71 0.48
C GLY A 50 16.34 -11.04 1.16
N ASP A 51 17.34 -10.19 0.97
CA ASP A 51 18.68 -10.37 1.56
C ASP A 51 18.64 -10.30 3.10
N LEU A 52 17.88 -9.35 3.67
CA LEU A 52 17.72 -9.23 5.13
C LEU A 52 16.98 -10.41 5.77
N LEU A 53 16.02 -11.01 5.05
CA LEU A 53 15.28 -12.17 5.54
C LEU A 53 16.13 -13.44 5.47
N ASP A 54 16.93 -13.60 4.41
CA ASP A 54 17.83 -14.74 4.24
C ASP A 54 18.93 -14.72 5.32
N GLU A 55 19.49 -13.54 5.63
CA GLU A 55 20.47 -13.36 6.72
C GLU A 55 19.87 -13.62 8.11
N ALA A 56 18.59 -13.30 8.34
CA ALA A 56 17.92 -13.57 9.62
C ALA A 56 17.54 -15.05 9.82
N THR A 57 17.47 -15.84 8.74
CA THR A 57 17.14 -17.27 8.80
C THR A 57 18.36 -18.20 8.84
N LYS A 58 19.57 -17.63 8.84
CA LYS A 58 20.85 -18.34 8.91
C LYS A 58 21.42 -18.37 10.33
#